data_AF-A0A133ZBF5-F1
#
_entry.id   AF-A0A133ZBF5-F1
#
_cell.length_a   1.000
_cell.length_b   1.000
_cell.length_c   1.000
_cell.angle_alpha   90.00
_cell.angle_beta   90.00
_cell.angle_gamma   90.00
#
_symmetry.space_group_name_H-M   'P 1'
#
loop_
_entity.id
_entity.type
_entity.pdbx_description
1 polymer ?
#
loop_
_entity_poly.entity_id
_entity_poly.type
_entity_poly.pdbx_seq_one_letter_code
_entity_poly.pdbx_strand_id
1 'polypeptide(L)' 'MNRVLITEPLRTREEFFAALGKMHFVGDSPAPSNLDALADFVREFRVDVIVAADMALELHDYTDLVRVLEAEGVKLVR' A
#
# COMPACT_ATOMS: atom_id res chain seq x y z
N MET A 1 15.95 3.48 0.61
CA MET A 1 14.85 3.55 1.59
C MET A 1 13.71 4.34 0.95
N ASN A 2 12.81 3.65 0.25
CA ASN A 2 11.68 4.24 -0.44
C ASN A 2 10.48 4.21 0.51
N ARG A 3 10.01 5.41 0.84
CA ARG A 3 8.87 5.60 1.73
C ARG A 3 7.68 6.10 0.95
N VAL A 4 6.53 5.55 1.26
CA VAL A 4 5.23 5.94 0.76
C VAL A 4 4.53 6.73 1.85
N LEU A 5 3.98 7.90 1.51
CA LEU A 5 3.09 8.65 2.39
C LEU A 5 1.72 8.77 1.74
N ILE A 6 0.69 8.27 2.41
CA ILE A 6 -0.72 8.40 2.04
C ILE A 6 -1.37 9.37 3.03
N THR A 7 -1.80 10.52 2.52
CA THR A 7 -2.50 11.54 3.32
C THR A 7 -4.00 11.56 3.08
N GLU A 8 -4.50 10.84 2.08
CA GLU A 8 -5.94 10.68 1.84
C GLU A 8 -6.55 9.68 2.83
N PRO A 9 -7.83 9.85 3.20
CA PRO A 9 -8.53 8.91 4.07
C PRO A 9 -8.68 7.56 3.39
N LEU A 10 -8.28 6.50 4.08
CA LEU A 10 -8.41 5.12 3.64
C LEU A 10 -9.49 4.43 4.48
N ARG A 11 -10.57 3.99 3.85
CA ARG A 11 -11.73 3.31 4.45
C ARG A 11 -11.95 1.93 3.84
N THR A 12 -11.55 1.73 2.58
CA THR A 12 -11.57 0.41 1.93
C THR A 12 -10.21 0.01 1.37
N ARG A 13 -10.06 -1.29 1.10
CA ARG A 13 -8.87 -1.86 0.45
C ARG A 13 -8.63 -1.25 -0.95
N GLU A 14 -9.70 -0.98 -1.69
CA GLU A 14 -9.62 -0.35 -3.02
C GLU A 14 -9.09 1.08 -2.95
N GLU A 15 -9.45 1.83 -1.91
CA GLU A 15 -8.89 3.17 -1.68
C GLU A 15 -7.39 3.09 -1.36
N PHE A 16 -6.96 2.09 -0.59
CA PHE A 16 -5.54 1.84 -0.32
C PHE A 16 -4.78 1.58 -1.63
N PHE A 17 -5.32 0.74 -2.50
CA PHE A 17 -4.75 0.44 -3.80
C PHE A 17 -4.72 1.66 -4.74
N ALA A 18 -5.83 2.39 -4.82
CA ALA A 18 -5.94 3.58 -5.63
C ALA A 18 -4.93 4.66 -5.17
N ALA A 19 -4.74 4.82 -3.86
CA ALA A 19 -3.76 5.74 -3.30
C ALA A 19 -2.33 5.40 -3.76
N LEU A 20 -1.97 4.10 -3.80
CA LEU A 20 -0.66 3.66 -4.32
C LEU A 20 -0.48 3.98 -5.81
N GLY A 21 -1.53 3.81 -6.62
CA GLY A 21 -1.47 4.15 -8.05
C GLY A 21 -1.35 5.64 -8.36
N LYS A 22 -1.70 6.52 -7.42
CA LYS A 22 -1.47 7.97 -7.55
C LYS A 22 -0.02 8.36 -7.28
N MET A 23 0.79 7.44 -6.77
CA MET A 23 2.19 7.73 -6.48
C MET A 23 3.01 7.61 -7.75
N HIS A 24 3.57 8.73 -8.19
CA HIS A 24 4.45 8.77 -9.33
C HIS A 24 5.84 8.19 -9.00
N PHE A 25 5.91 6.87 -8.83
CA PHE A 25 7.18 6.14 -8.80
C PHE A 25 7.73 5.99 -10.23
N VAL A 26 8.06 7.11 -10.89
CA VAL A 26 8.72 7.13 -12.21
C VAL A 26 7.90 6.39 -13.30
N GLY A 27 6.80 7.00 -13.74
CA GLY A 27 5.94 6.50 -14.84
C GLY A 27 4.49 6.31 -14.42
N ASP A 28 3.60 6.00 -15.38
CA ASP A 28 2.24 5.52 -15.13
C ASP A 28 2.31 4.10 -14.53
N SER A 29 2.70 4.00 -13.27
CA SER A 29 2.68 2.75 -12.54
C SER A 29 1.24 2.42 -12.16
N PRO A 30 0.67 1.31 -12.66
CA PRO A 30 -0.73 1.00 -12.39
C PRO A 30 -0.94 0.73 -10.89
N ALA A 31 -2.08 1.17 -10.37
CA ALA A 31 -2.53 0.79 -9.03
C ALA A 31 -2.59 -0.75 -8.92
N PRO A 32 -2.15 -1.34 -7.79
CA PRO A 32 -2.38 -2.77 -7.56
C PRO A 32 -3.89 -3.05 -7.56
N SER A 33 -4.34 -4.14 -8.17
CA SER A 33 -5.77 -4.48 -8.25
C SER A 33 -6.20 -5.56 -7.26
N ASN A 34 -5.24 -6.21 -6.60
CA ASN A 34 -5.44 -7.26 -5.61
C ASN A 34 -4.19 -7.39 -4.71
N LEU A 35 -4.21 -8.35 -3.77
CA LEU A 35 -3.12 -8.59 -2.82
C LEU A 35 -1.82 -9.06 -3.48
N ASP A 36 -1.89 -9.88 -4.53
CA ASP A 36 -0.70 -10.36 -5.24
C ASP A 36 -0.04 -9.20 -6.00
N ALA A 37 -0.85 -8.37 -6.67
CA ALA A 37 -0.40 -7.16 -7.33
C ALA A 37 0.19 -6.14 -6.34
N LEU A 38 -0.32 -6.10 -5.09
CA LEU A 38 0.29 -5.30 -4.03
C LEU A 38 1.70 -5.81 -3.69
N ALA A 39 1.87 -7.13 -3.55
CA ALA A 39 3.18 -7.74 -3.28
C ALA A 39 4.18 -7.42 -4.39
N ASP A 40 3.76 -7.57 -5.64
CA ASP A 40 4.59 -7.25 -6.81
C ASP A 40 4.93 -5.76 -6.86
N PHE A 41 3.96 -4.87 -6.59
CA PHE A 41 4.17 -3.42 -6.55
C PHE A 41 5.24 -3.04 -5.52
N VAL A 42 5.10 -3.48 -4.27
CA VAL A 42 6.05 -3.06 -3.22
C VAL A 42 7.45 -3.61 -3.46
N ARG A 43 7.55 -4.79 -4.08
CA ARG A 43 8.82 -5.42 -4.47
C ARG A 43 9.49 -4.68 -5.64
N GLU A 44 8.71 -4.37 -6.68
CA GLU A 44 9.19 -3.66 -7.88
C GLU A 44 9.72 -2.27 -7.53
N PHE A 45 8.95 -1.50 -6.75
CA PHE A 45 9.31 -0.15 -6.34
C PHE A 45 10.21 -0.10 -5.09
N ARG A 46 10.59 -1.27 -4.55
CA ARG A 46 11.44 -1.42 -3.35
C ARG A 46 10.94 -0.58 -2.18
N VAL A 47 9.64 -0.60 -1.94
CA VAL A 47 9.00 0.15 -0.85
C VAL A 47 9.42 -0.48 0.47
N ASP A 48 9.97 0.31 1.39
CA ASP A 48 10.36 -0.16 2.71
C ASP A 48 9.29 0.14 3.77
N VAL A 49 8.60 1.27 3.61
CA VAL A 49 7.63 1.78 4.60
C VAL A 49 6.47 2.48 3.89
N ILE A 50 5.26 2.14 4.30
CA ILE A 50 4.01 2.83 3.93
C ILE A 50 3.47 3.51 5.18
N VAL A 51 3.30 4.83 5.12
CA VAL A 51 2.69 5.63 6.20
C VAL A 51 1.33 6.11 5.72
N ALA A 52 0.25 5.67 6.38
CA ALA A 52 -1.11 6.09 6.08
C ALA A 52 -1.65 6.96 7.21
N ALA A 53 -1.76 8.27 6.97
CA ALA A 53 -2.06 9.26 8.01
C ALA A 53 -3.51 9.19 8.54
N ASP A 54 -4.45 8.73 7.72
CA ASP A 54 -5.85 8.52 8.11
C ASP A 54 -6.32 7.19 7.52
N MET A 55 -6.19 6.12 8.30
CA MET A 55 -6.56 4.77 7.89
C MET A 55 -7.52 4.13 8.90
N ALA A 56 -8.72 3.82 8.43
CA ALA A 56 -9.80 3.21 9.18
C ALA A 56 -10.45 2.08 8.36
N LEU A 57 -9.62 1.13 7.95
CA LEU A 57 -10.04 -0.08 7.22
C LEU A 57 -10.77 -1.06 8.15
N GLU A 58 -11.65 -1.88 7.59
CA GLU A 58 -12.17 -3.04 8.30
C GLU A 58 -11.04 -3.98 8.74
N LEU A 59 -11.23 -4.66 9.88
CA LEU A 59 -10.19 -5.50 10.47
C LEU A 59 -9.72 -6.61 9.53
N HIS A 60 -10.65 -7.18 8.73
CA HIS A 60 -10.34 -8.22 7.75
C HIS A 60 -9.40 -7.68 6.67
N ASP A 61 -9.76 -6.55 6.06
CA ASP A 61 -8.94 -5.87 5.04
C ASP A 61 -7.58 -5.46 5.56
N TYR A 62 -7.55 -4.87 6.75
CA TYR A 62 -6.31 -4.47 7.39
C TYR A 62 -5.38 -5.68 7.62
N THR A 63 -5.92 -6.79 8.12
CA THR A 63 -5.14 -8.00 8.40
C THR A 63 -4.54 -8.58 7.13
N ASP A 64 -5.31 -8.64 6.04
CA ASP A 64 -4.84 -9.14 4.76
C ASP A 64 -3.71 -8.26 4.17
N LEU A 65 -3.88 -6.94 4.20
CA LEU A 65 -2.85 -6.00 3.74
C LEU A 65 -1.57 -6.12 4.55
N VAL A 66 -1.67 -6.14 5.88
CA VAL A 66 -0.51 -6.29 6.77
C VAL A 66 0.24 -7.58 6.48
N ARG A 67 -0.46 -8.70 6.32
CA ARG A 67 0.19 -9.99 6.02
C ARG A 67 1.03 -9.95 4.75
N VAL A 68 0.49 -9.36 3.69
CA VAL A 68 1.21 -9.23 2.41
C VAL A 68 2.41 -8.31 2.56
N LEU A 69 2.23 -7.15 3.19
CA LEU A 69 3.30 -6.17 3.39
C LEU A 69 4.42 -6.74 4.27
N GLU A 70 4.10 -7.43 5.37
CA GLU A 70 5.09 -8.07 6.24
C GLU A 70 5.83 -9.20 5.54
N ALA A 71 5.16 -9.99 4.69
CA ALA A 71 5.80 -11.03 3.89
C ALA A 71 6.85 -10.46 2.93
N GLU A 72 6.63 -9.27 2.40
CA GLU A 72 7.58 -8.53 1.55
C GLU A 72 8.53 -7.63 2.36
N GLY A 73 8.48 -7.66 3.69
CA GLY A 73 9.35 -6.88 4.58
C GLY A 73 9.00 -5.39 4.69
N VAL A 74 7.81 -4.99 4.24
CA VAL A 74 7.33 -3.61 4.22
C VAL A 74 6.58 -3.29 5.51
N LYS A 75 6.91 -2.15 6.12
CA LYS A 75 6.22 -1.69 7.34
C LYS A 75 5.02 -0.82 6.99
N LEU A 76 3.83 -1.19 7.45
CA LEU A 76 2.64 -0.34 7.43
C LEU A 76 2.52 0.42 8.75
N VAL A 77 2.59 1.75 8.68
CA VAL A 77 2.42 2.66 9.81
C VAL A 77 1.12 3.44 9.63
N ARG A 78 0.37 3.57 10.71
CA ARG A 78 -0.84 4.39 10.81
C ARG A 78 -0.62 5.50 11.82
#